data_AF-A0A815I1R4-F1
#
_entry.id   AF-A0A815I1R4-F1
#
_cell.length_a   1.000
_cell.length_b   1.000
_cell.length_c   1.000
_cell.angle_alpha   90.00
_cell.angle_beta   90.00
_cell.angle_gamma   90.00
#
_symmetry.space_group_name_H-M   'P 1'
#
loop_
_entity.id
_entity.type
_entity.pdbx_description
1 polymer ?
#
loop_
_entity_poly.entity_id
_entity_poly.type
_entity_poly.pdbx_seq_one_letter_code
_entity_poly.pdbx_strand_id
1 'polypeptide(L)'
;MIKEWKRDIEARRDETRNYLISGEDTLEVRDDEIQIEVVGAEIPTSPIKTKATRVLPVTATNLVLFPTKQDIVKQFTLNTQQKYAFMIITSHLDGENHAYTGTIDNQLLMCIPGCGGTGKSQLIRAITKAVLNKTMEMGLTPIVCIAQDYIQGKTVDDLRLRQAILELPDNKTEHLPGYLSLVPGMPVLLTENVATELGLSNGTRGIFLQLVYNESPEDVRYQDKNFPLNTKFITQPKYALVEFPGCKLDNKLAELQSKIVPIAISEQTFLFDAKELLPANVAKAAKINKKTTKLTVKRKALPLIPAYSMTTHKSQGQTLGKIIVDLVMPPGPIELASVYVSLSRVKRLDDLLIIRPFEFGTLQVKPSTAQIEELKRLDKIAQKTFEELKIIIDQMAKQWKIFSITDLVYNHVANDCQLLKEHPECAYNLINSPHLKPAVLIESILIQFTRDASERKLLSKGISW
;
A
#
# COMPACT_ATOMS: atom_id res chain seq x y z
N MET A 1 -31.32 18.35 -29.67
CA MET A 1 -30.20 18.37 -28.68
C MET A 1 -30.26 17.22 -27.67
N ILE A 2 -30.91 17.30 -26.49
CA ILE A 2 -30.80 16.24 -25.45
C ILE A 2 -31.31 14.87 -25.94
N LYS A 3 -32.38 14.86 -26.74
CA LYS A 3 -32.91 13.64 -27.38
C LYS A 3 -32.01 13.08 -28.49
N GLU A 4 -31.19 13.90 -29.13
CA GLU A 4 -30.19 13.45 -30.11
C GLU A 4 -28.94 12.95 -29.40
N TRP A 5 -28.50 13.65 -28.36
CA TRP A 5 -27.34 13.28 -27.55
C TRP A 5 -27.53 11.95 -26.81
N LYS A 6 -28.75 11.70 -26.30
CA LYS A 6 -29.11 10.41 -25.69
C LYS A 6 -29.13 9.28 -26.73
N ARG A 7 -29.57 9.57 -27.96
CA ARG A 7 -29.64 8.61 -29.07
C ARG A 7 -28.23 8.25 -29.57
N ASP A 8 -27.31 9.21 -29.62
CA ASP A 8 -25.89 9.00 -29.94
C ASP A 8 -25.15 8.17 -28.88
N ILE A 9 -25.43 8.42 -27.59
CA ILE A 9 -24.83 7.64 -26.50
C ILE A 9 -25.37 6.21 -26.46
N GLU A 10 -26.68 6.02 -26.70
CA GLU A 10 -27.29 4.69 -26.77
C GLU A 10 -26.79 3.91 -28.00
N ALA A 11 -26.63 4.56 -29.16
CA ALA A 11 -26.05 3.95 -30.36
C ALA A 11 -24.59 3.52 -30.16
N ARG A 12 -23.75 4.38 -29.55
CA ARG A 12 -22.35 4.06 -29.23
C ARG A 12 -22.21 2.98 -28.17
N ARG A 13 -23.17 2.83 -27.27
CA ARG A 13 -23.16 1.79 -26.22
C ARG A 13 -23.29 0.40 -26.83
N ASP A 14 -24.14 0.25 -27.84
CA ASP A 14 -24.36 -1.04 -28.50
C ASP A 14 -23.24 -1.38 -29.49
N GLU A 15 -22.64 -0.38 -30.16
CA GLU A 15 -21.40 -0.54 -30.95
C GLU A 15 -20.20 -0.95 -30.10
N THR A 16 -19.96 -0.25 -28.98
CA THR A 16 -18.86 -0.59 -28.05
C THR A 16 -19.06 -1.98 -27.45
N ARG A 17 -20.31 -2.35 -27.16
CA ARG A 17 -20.66 -3.68 -26.65
C ARG A 17 -20.45 -4.78 -27.70
N ASN A 18 -20.77 -4.52 -28.97
CA ASN A 18 -20.57 -5.50 -30.04
C ASN A 18 -19.09 -5.67 -30.38
N TYR A 19 -18.29 -4.60 -30.42
CA TYR A 19 -16.84 -4.65 -30.56
C TYR A 19 -16.17 -5.51 -29.48
N LEU A 20 -16.59 -5.32 -28.21
CA LEU A 20 -16.10 -6.10 -27.07
C LEU A 20 -16.52 -7.58 -27.10
N ILE A 21 -17.52 -7.95 -27.91
CA ILE A 21 -18.03 -9.32 -28.02
C ILE A 21 -17.46 -10.06 -29.25
N SER A 22 -17.26 -9.39 -30.40
CA SER A 22 -16.87 -10.03 -31.66
C SER A 22 -15.42 -9.77 -32.11
N GLY A 23 -14.79 -8.67 -31.69
CA GLY A 23 -13.37 -8.39 -31.98
C GLY A 23 -13.01 -8.08 -33.44
N GLU A 24 -13.98 -7.79 -34.32
CA GLU A 24 -13.72 -7.31 -35.69
C GLU A 24 -14.00 -5.81 -35.80
N ASP A 25 -13.01 -5.06 -36.32
CA ASP A 25 -13.07 -3.62 -36.60
C ASP A 25 -13.88 -3.36 -37.87
N THR A 26 -15.00 -2.63 -37.76
CA THR A 26 -15.69 -2.05 -38.92
C THR A 26 -15.40 -0.55 -39.02
N LEU A 27 -14.29 -0.26 -39.71
CA LEU A 27 -13.99 0.87 -40.61
C LEU A 27 -13.67 2.29 -40.09
N GLU A 28 -12.40 2.63 -40.35
CA GLU A 28 -11.83 3.84 -40.97
C GLU A 28 -12.17 5.22 -40.37
N VAL A 29 -11.35 5.64 -39.41
CA VAL A 29 -11.13 7.06 -39.10
C VAL A 29 -9.78 7.48 -39.68
N ARG A 30 -9.80 8.51 -40.52
CA ARG A 30 -8.68 9.10 -41.26
C ARG A 30 -7.58 9.58 -40.29
N ASP A 31 -6.34 9.18 -40.58
CA ASP A 31 -5.12 9.75 -40.01
C ASP A 31 -4.94 11.18 -40.56
N ASP A 32 -5.16 12.18 -39.71
CA ASP A 32 -4.54 13.49 -39.90
C ASP A 32 -3.19 13.48 -39.17
N GLU A 33 -2.12 13.57 -39.97
CA GLU A 33 -0.72 13.54 -39.58
C GLU A 33 -0.39 14.58 -38.47
N ILE A 34 0.10 14.10 -37.32
CA ILE A 34 0.90 14.94 -36.41
C ILE A 34 2.37 14.70 -36.76
N GLN A 35 2.96 15.65 -37.48
CA GLN A 35 4.41 15.70 -37.72
C GLN A 35 5.14 15.96 -36.40
N ILE A 36 5.99 15.00 -35.99
CA ILE A 36 6.96 15.19 -34.90
C ILE A 36 8.34 15.28 -35.54
N GLU A 37 8.92 16.48 -35.52
CA GLU A 37 10.31 16.74 -35.90
C GLU A 37 11.27 16.02 -34.93
N VAL A 38 12.07 15.09 -35.46
CA VAL A 38 13.15 14.42 -34.74
C VAL A 38 14.43 15.22 -34.93
N VAL A 39 14.86 15.98 -33.91
CA VAL A 39 16.19 16.59 -33.89
C VAL A 39 17.19 15.54 -33.37
N GLY A 40 17.87 14.88 -34.29
CA GLY A 40 19.00 14.00 -34.00
C GLY A 40 20.25 14.80 -33.67
N ALA A 41 20.80 14.63 -32.46
CA ALA A 41 22.15 15.07 -32.13
C ALA A 41 23.07 13.84 -32.08
N GLU A 42 23.98 13.76 -33.06
CA GLU A 42 25.01 12.74 -33.15
C GLU A 42 26.01 12.85 -31.99
N ILE A 43 26.36 11.69 -31.41
CA ILE A 43 27.42 11.58 -30.41
C ILE A 43 28.76 11.47 -31.14
N PRO A 44 29.72 12.39 -30.94
CA PRO A 44 31.02 12.28 -31.58
C PRO A 44 31.87 11.24 -30.86
N THR A 45 32.26 10.21 -31.61
CA THR A 45 33.26 9.20 -31.23
C THR A 45 34.66 9.71 -31.57
N SER A 46 35.50 9.92 -30.55
CA SER A 46 36.96 9.91 -30.71
C SER A 46 37.68 9.64 -29.37
N PRO A 47 38.84 8.94 -29.39
CA PRO A 47 39.44 8.33 -28.20
C PRO A 47 40.42 9.27 -27.49
N ILE A 48 40.26 9.48 -26.20
CA ILE A 48 41.25 10.21 -25.38
C ILE A 48 42.23 9.19 -24.75
N LYS A 49 43.52 9.35 -25.10
CA LYS A 49 44.66 8.66 -24.47
C LYS A 49 45.16 9.42 -23.24
N THR A 50 45.79 8.65 -22.34
CA THR A 50 46.67 9.01 -21.19
C THR A 50 45.98 9.40 -19.88
N LYS A 51 46.42 9.00 -18.68
CA LYS A 51 47.74 8.55 -18.19
C LYS A 51 47.55 7.68 -16.94
N ALA A 52 48.40 6.68 -16.74
CA ALA A 52 48.38 5.80 -15.56
C ALA A 52 48.82 6.56 -14.29
N THR A 53 47.90 6.75 -13.35
CA THR A 53 48.22 7.24 -12.00
C THR A 53 48.17 6.05 -11.04
N ARG A 54 49.33 5.66 -10.50
CA ARG A 54 49.44 4.68 -9.42
C ARG A 54 48.76 5.25 -8.17
N VAL A 55 47.61 4.68 -7.80
CA VAL A 55 47.02 4.89 -6.47
C VAL A 55 47.68 3.89 -5.51
N LEU A 56 48.27 4.40 -4.43
CA LEU A 56 48.88 3.60 -3.37
C LEU A 56 47.83 2.70 -2.70
N PRO A 57 48.20 1.49 -2.22
CA PRO A 57 47.24 0.60 -1.59
C PRO A 57 46.75 1.21 -0.29
N VAL A 58 45.47 1.58 -0.25
CA VAL A 58 44.79 1.89 1.01
C VAL A 58 44.60 0.56 1.72
N THR A 59 45.30 0.41 2.83
CA THR A 59 45.18 -0.70 3.78
C THR A 59 43.70 -0.83 4.17
N ALA A 60 43.05 -1.90 3.72
CA ALA A 60 41.65 -2.17 4.03
C ALA A 60 41.50 -2.40 5.53
N THR A 61 41.05 -1.37 6.25
CA THR A 61 40.42 -1.54 7.57
C THR A 61 39.16 -2.37 7.36
N ASN A 62 39.19 -3.63 7.82
CA ASN A 62 38.10 -4.60 7.92
C ASN A 62 36.71 -4.08 7.47
N LEU A 63 36.46 -4.15 6.16
CA LEU A 63 35.11 -3.98 5.62
C LEU A 63 34.29 -5.18 6.10
N VAL A 64 33.31 -4.92 6.97
CA VAL A 64 32.23 -5.88 7.21
C VAL A 64 31.54 -6.07 5.86
N LEU A 65 31.79 -7.19 5.19
CA LEU A 65 31.09 -7.56 3.97
C LEU A 65 29.63 -7.84 4.32
N PHE A 66 28.75 -6.86 4.09
CA PHE A 66 27.32 -7.10 4.16
C PHE A 66 26.90 -8.04 3.03
N PRO A 67 26.00 -9.02 3.28
CA PRO A 67 25.48 -9.89 2.24
C PRO A 67 24.85 -9.03 1.13
N THR A 68 25.29 -9.26 -0.11
CA THR A 68 24.75 -8.52 -1.27
C THR A 68 23.28 -8.90 -1.52
N LYS A 69 22.54 -8.08 -2.27
CA LYS A 69 21.19 -8.43 -2.75
C LYS A 69 21.16 -9.83 -3.40
N GLN A 70 22.21 -10.20 -4.12
CA GLN A 70 22.32 -11.52 -4.75
C GLN A 70 22.52 -12.66 -3.75
N ASP A 71 23.23 -12.41 -2.65
CA ASP A 71 23.43 -13.39 -1.58
C ASP A 71 22.11 -13.68 -0.86
N ILE A 72 21.29 -12.64 -0.61
CA ILE A 72 19.95 -12.80 -0.03
C ILE A 72 19.05 -13.61 -0.97
N VAL A 73 19.06 -13.32 -2.28
CA VAL A 73 18.29 -14.08 -3.28
C VAL A 73 18.66 -15.57 -3.26
N LYS A 74 19.96 -15.89 -3.16
CA LYS A 74 20.45 -17.28 -3.07
C LYS A 74 20.06 -17.92 -1.74
N GLN A 75 20.25 -17.21 -0.63
CA GLN A 75 19.93 -17.70 0.72
C GLN A 75 18.46 -18.08 0.86
N PHE A 76 17.56 -17.22 0.36
CA PHE A 76 16.11 -17.45 0.41
C PHE A 76 15.59 -18.22 -0.80
N THR A 77 16.47 -18.76 -1.65
CA THR A 77 16.11 -19.58 -2.83
C THR A 77 14.99 -18.97 -3.66
N LEU A 78 15.03 -17.66 -3.90
CA LEU A 78 13.94 -16.96 -4.58
C LEU A 78 13.89 -17.36 -6.06
N ASN A 79 12.70 -17.68 -6.55
CA ASN A 79 12.50 -17.93 -7.97
C ASN A 79 12.66 -16.64 -8.81
N THR A 80 12.68 -16.75 -10.13
CA THR A 80 12.89 -15.61 -11.03
C THR A 80 11.92 -14.45 -10.81
N GLN A 81 10.63 -14.73 -10.57
CA GLN A 81 9.60 -13.70 -10.35
C GLN A 81 9.77 -13.02 -8.99
N GLN A 82 10.00 -13.82 -7.94
CA GLN A 82 10.28 -13.32 -6.60
C GLN A 82 11.56 -12.49 -6.56
N LYS A 83 12.59 -12.89 -7.33
CA LYS A 83 13.83 -12.13 -7.48
C LYS A 83 13.56 -10.75 -8.09
N TYR A 84 12.72 -10.63 -9.12
CA TYR A 84 12.39 -9.32 -9.68
C TYR A 84 11.69 -8.42 -8.67
N ALA A 85 10.65 -8.92 -7.99
CA ALA A 85 9.97 -8.18 -6.94
C ALA A 85 10.94 -7.74 -5.83
N PHE A 86 11.81 -8.66 -5.37
CA PHE A 86 12.84 -8.37 -4.39
C PHE A 86 13.80 -7.26 -4.84
N MET A 87 14.30 -7.33 -6.07
CA MET A 87 15.23 -6.32 -6.60
C MET A 87 14.56 -4.94 -6.73
N ILE A 88 13.31 -4.88 -7.20
CA ILE A 88 12.55 -3.62 -7.31
C ILE A 88 12.37 -2.98 -5.93
N ILE A 89 11.92 -3.77 -4.94
CA ILE A 89 11.68 -3.28 -3.58
C ILE A 89 12.99 -2.82 -2.95
N THR A 90 14.08 -3.58 -3.09
CA THR A 90 15.37 -3.23 -2.50
C THR A 90 16.08 -2.07 -3.20
N SER A 91 15.96 -1.90 -4.52
CA SER A 91 16.43 -0.69 -5.19
C SER A 91 15.61 0.55 -4.82
N HIS A 92 14.31 0.40 -4.55
CA HIS A 92 13.52 1.49 -3.97
C HIS A 92 13.99 1.87 -2.57
N LEU A 93 14.31 0.88 -1.72
CA LEU A 93 14.89 1.11 -0.38
C LEU A 93 16.26 1.82 -0.43
N ASP A 94 17.06 1.55 -1.46
CA ASP A 94 18.40 2.14 -1.59
C ASP A 94 18.38 3.60 -2.05
N GLY A 95 17.22 4.16 -2.41
CA GLY A 95 17.14 5.54 -2.89
C GLY A 95 17.86 5.77 -4.21
N GLU A 96 18.09 4.72 -5.02
CA GLU A 96 18.68 4.84 -6.37
C GLU A 96 17.83 5.74 -7.29
N ASN A 97 16.59 6.04 -6.89
CA ASN A 97 15.78 7.11 -7.47
C ASN A 97 15.92 8.41 -6.65
N HIS A 98 16.37 9.49 -7.29
CA HIS A 98 16.49 10.85 -6.74
C HIS A 98 15.18 11.49 -6.23
N ALA A 99 14.08 10.74 -6.18
CA ALA A 99 12.74 11.17 -5.79
C ALA A 99 12.26 10.59 -4.44
N TYR A 100 13.03 9.72 -3.77
CA TYR A 100 12.60 9.13 -2.50
C TYR A 100 12.85 10.07 -1.31
N THR A 101 11.78 10.58 -0.72
CA THR A 101 11.81 11.50 0.44
C THR A 101 11.40 10.83 1.77
N GLY A 102 11.11 9.53 1.78
CA GLY A 102 10.69 8.80 2.98
C GLY A 102 9.28 9.15 3.51
N THR A 103 8.46 9.86 2.72
CA THR A 103 7.07 10.18 3.07
C THR A 103 6.11 9.07 2.62
N ILE A 104 4.96 8.92 3.28
CA ILE A 104 3.92 7.93 2.90
C ILE A 104 3.48 8.07 1.44
N ASP A 105 3.51 9.28 0.90
CA ASP A 105 3.10 9.58 -0.48
C ASP A 105 4.10 9.03 -1.53
N ASN A 106 5.34 8.76 -1.14
CA ASN A 106 6.41 8.20 -1.98
C ASN A 106 6.71 6.73 -1.70
N GLN A 107 5.89 6.07 -0.87
CA GLN A 107 6.04 4.66 -0.57
C GLN A 107 5.75 3.78 -1.80
N LEU A 108 6.66 2.87 -2.13
CA LEU A 108 6.39 1.78 -3.07
C LEU A 108 5.27 0.88 -2.55
N LEU A 109 4.16 0.79 -3.29
CA LEU A 109 3.09 -0.16 -3.02
C LEU A 109 3.10 -1.25 -4.09
N MET A 110 3.88 -2.31 -3.86
CA MET A 110 3.91 -3.46 -4.75
C MET A 110 2.89 -4.52 -4.32
N CYS A 111 2.00 -4.90 -5.25
CA CYS A 111 1.07 -6.01 -5.09
C CYS A 111 1.73 -7.31 -5.57
N ILE A 112 1.81 -8.29 -4.68
CA ILE A 112 2.39 -9.61 -4.97
C ILE A 112 1.26 -10.66 -4.98
N PRO A 113 0.73 -11.04 -6.16
CA PRO A 113 -0.34 -12.02 -6.25
C PRO A 113 0.17 -13.46 -6.07
N GLY A 114 -0.78 -14.39 -5.92
CA GLY A 114 -0.55 -15.83 -6.03
C GLY A 114 -1.36 -16.64 -5.02
N CYS A 115 -1.53 -17.94 -5.29
CA CYS A 115 -2.22 -18.85 -4.38
C CYS A 115 -1.45 -19.06 -3.06
N GLY A 116 -2.12 -19.52 -2.00
CA GLY A 116 -1.44 -19.93 -0.76
C GLY A 116 -0.35 -20.99 -1.04
N GLY A 117 0.78 -20.93 -0.32
CA GLY A 117 1.88 -21.91 -0.49
C GLY A 117 2.88 -21.63 -1.63
N THR A 118 2.70 -20.56 -2.40
CA THR A 118 3.59 -20.15 -3.52
C THR A 118 4.89 -19.44 -3.09
N GLY A 119 5.23 -19.44 -1.80
CA GLY A 119 6.47 -18.84 -1.29
C GLY A 119 6.46 -17.32 -1.08
N LYS A 120 5.29 -16.66 -1.09
CA LYS A 120 5.18 -15.20 -0.80
C LYS A 120 5.82 -14.80 0.54
N SER A 121 5.62 -15.60 1.59
CA SER A 121 6.25 -15.36 2.89
C SER A 121 7.78 -15.43 2.84
N GLN A 122 8.34 -16.23 1.92
CA GLN A 122 9.80 -16.32 1.72
C GLN A 122 10.35 -15.03 1.12
N LEU A 123 9.63 -14.43 0.16
CA LEU A 123 9.95 -13.11 -0.39
C LEU A 123 9.86 -12.02 0.68
N ILE A 124 8.82 -12.02 1.52
CA ILE A 124 8.70 -11.06 2.63
C ILE A 124 9.89 -11.21 3.59
N ARG A 125 10.27 -12.43 3.98
CA ARG A 125 11.46 -12.68 4.83
C ARG A 125 12.74 -12.15 4.18
N ALA A 126 12.91 -12.33 2.87
CA ALA A 126 14.05 -11.79 2.14
C ALA A 126 14.07 -10.25 2.16
N ILE A 127 12.92 -9.59 1.91
CA ILE A 127 12.79 -8.12 1.99
C ILE A 127 13.14 -7.62 3.38
N THR A 128 12.60 -8.27 4.43
CA THR A 128 12.94 -7.93 5.82
C THR A 128 14.45 -8.02 6.06
N LYS A 129 15.12 -9.07 5.58
CA LYS A 129 16.58 -9.19 5.69
C LYS A 129 17.31 -8.06 4.99
N ALA A 130 16.86 -7.66 3.79
CA ALA A 130 17.46 -6.55 3.06
C ALA A 130 17.28 -5.21 3.78
N VAL A 131 16.11 -4.94 4.35
CA VAL A 131 15.85 -3.75 5.18
C VAL A 131 16.79 -3.70 6.39
N LEU A 132 17.00 -4.82 7.06
CA LEU A 132 17.92 -4.90 8.20
C LEU A 132 19.38 -4.70 7.79
N ASN A 133 19.80 -5.26 6.65
CA ASN A 133 21.13 -5.00 6.10
C ASN A 133 21.32 -3.51 5.80
N LYS A 134 20.32 -2.88 5.15
CA LYS A 134 20.34 -1.45 4.86
C LYS A 134 20.42 -0.58 6.10
N THR A 135 19.70 -0.97 7.16
CA THR A 135 19.73 -0.27 8.45
C THR A 135 21.15 -0.20 9.02
N MET A 136 21.91 -1.29 8.91
CA MET A 136 23.31 -1.31 9.34
C MET A 136 24.22 -0.49 8.42
N GLU A 137 24.00 -0.50 7.11
CA GLU A 137 24.73 0.36 6.16
C GLU A 137 24.54 1.84 6.50
N MET A 138 23.34 2.22 6.96
CA MET A 138 23.01 3.57 7.42
C MET A 138 23.59 3.90 8.81
N GLY A 139 24.34 2.99 9.44
CA GLY A 139 24.90 3.17 10.78
C GLY A 139 23.87 3.07 11.91
N LEU A 140 22.65 2.60 11.62
CA LEU A 140 21.60 2.41 12.61
C LEU A 140 21.64 0.96 13.16
N THR A 141 21.27 0.79 14.42
CA THR A 141 21.16 -0.53 15.03
C THR A 141 19.80 -1.15 14.69
N PRO A 142 19.74 -2.29 13.97
CA PRO A 142 18.47 -2.95 13.68
C PRO A 142 17.82 -3.47 14.96
N ILE A 143 16.52 -3.18 15.14
CA ILE A 143 15.72 -3.66 16.26
C ILE A 143 14.81 -4.77 15.78
N VAL A 144 14.80 -5.90 16.47
CA VAL A 144 13.87 -7.01 16.21
C VAL A 144 13.10 -7.32 17.48
N CYS A 145 11.79 -7.07 17.44
CA CYS A 145 10.88 -7.46 18.50
C CYS A 145 10.55 -8.96 18.35
N ILE A 146 10.78 -9.74 19.40
CA ILE A 146 10.49 -11.17 19.45
C ILE A 146 9.15 -11.36 20.16
N ALA A 147 8.26 -12.15 19.57
CA ALA A 147 7.01 -12.52 20.19
C ALA A 147 7.22 -13.39 21.45
N GLN A 148 6.35 -13.20 22.44
CA GLN A 148 6.33 -14.05 23.63
C GLN A 148 5.26 -15.12 23.47
N ASP A 149 5.70 -16.38 23.40
CA ASP A 149 4.82 -17.53 23.21
C ASP A 149 4.68 -18.32 24.51
N TYR A 150 3.44 -18.72 24.82
CA TYR A 150 3.08 -19.47 26.00
C TYR A 150 2.30 -20.73 25.64
N ILE A 151 2.67 -21.86 26.24
CA ILE A 151 1.94 -23.13 26.15
C ILE A 151 1.48 -23.50 27.55
N GLN A 152 0.18 -23.72 27.73
CA GLN A 152 -0.42 -24.01 29.05
C GLN A 152 -0.04 -22.97 30.14
N GLY A 153 0.11 -21.70 29.74
CA GLY A 153 0.46 -20.59 30.63
C GLY A 153 1.95 -20.49 30.99
N LYS A 154 2.81 -21.39 30.48
CA LYS A 154 4.26 -21.34 30.68
C LYS A 154 4.97 -20.87 29.43
N THR A 155 6.12 -20.21 29.60
CA THR A 155 7.02 -19.84 28.49
C THR A 155 7.49 -21.09 27.75
N VAL A 156 7.72 -20.95 26.45
CA VAL A 156 8.29 -22.03 25.64
C VAL A 156 9.81 -22.06 25.85
N ASP A 157 10.26 -22.90 26.77
CA ASP A 157 11.69 -22.98 27.13
C ASP A 157 12.51 -23.84 26.14
N ASP A 158 11.86 -24.79 25.45
CA ASP A 158 12.52 -25.61 24.44
C ASP A 158 12.92 -24.76 23.23
N LEU A 159 14.23 -24.69 22.97
CA LEU A 159 14.82 -23.80 21.98
C LEU A 159 14.41 -24.15 20.54
N ARG A 160 14.23 -25.45 20.24
CA ARG A 160 13.79 -25.90 18.90
C ARG A 160 12.31 -25.61 18.69
N LEU A 161 11.48 -25.87 19.70
CA LEU A 161 10.06 -25.58 19.66
C LEU A 161 9.80 -24.08 19.56
N ARG A 162 10.50 -23.27 20.37
CA ARG A 162 10.42 -21.81 20.33
C ARG A 162 10.79 -21.28 18.95
N GLN A 163 11.89 -21.75 18.36
CA GLN A 163 12.30 -21.34 17.03
C GLN A 163 11.26 -21.72 15.96
N ALA A 164 10.74 -22.96 15.98
CA ALA A 164 9.73 -23.40 15.03
C ALA A 164 8.43 -22.58 15.12
N ILE A 165 7.99 -22.24 16.33
CA ILE A 165 6.80 -21.41 16.56
C ILE A 165 7.04 -19.96 16.10
N LEU A 166 8.23 -19.39 16.36
CA LEU A 166 8.57 -18.02 15.92
C LEU A 166 8.72 -17.90 14.39
N GLU A 167 9.18 -18.96 13.73
CA GLU A 167 9.34 -19.00 12.27
C GLU A 167 8.05 -19.34 11.51
N LEU A 168 6.95 -19.61 12.23
CA LEU A 168 5.64 -19.80 11.63
C LEU A 168 5.25 -18.59 10.76
N PRO A 169 4.67 -18.84 9.57
CA PRO A 169 3.98 -17.81 8.82
C PRO A 169 2.91 -17.11 9.67
N ASP A 170 2.88 -15.80 9.56
CA ASP A 170 1.96 -14.88 10.24
C ASP A 170 0.47 -15.22 9.98
N ASN A 171 0.13 -15.77 8.82
CA ASN A 171 -1.24 -16.25 8.55
C ASN A 171 -1.64 -17.51 9.35
N LYS A 172 -0.70 -18.21 9.98
CA LYS A 172 -0.97 -19.33 10.90
C LYS A 172 -0.98 -18.89 12.37
N THR A 173 -0.66 -17.63 12.65
CA THR A 173 -0.50 -17.09 14.00
C THR A 173 -1.40 -15.88 14.22
N GLU A 174 -2.61 -15.91 13.64
CA GLU A 174 -3.60 -14.83 13.72
C GLU A 174 -3.02 -13.46 13.32
N HIS A 175 -2.14 -13.46 12.30
CA HIS A 175 -1.43 -12.28 11.78
C HIS A 175 -0.45 -11.61 12.76
N LEU A 176 -0.11 -12.25 13.88
CA LEU A 176 0.95 -11.78 14.77
C LEU A 176 2.31 -12.42 14.41
N PRO A 177 3.29 -11.62 13.93
CA PRO A 177 4.60 -12.15 13.53
C PRO A 177 5.39 -12.63 14.74
N GLY A 178 6.20 -13.69 14.56
CA GLY A 178 7.15 -14.15 15.58
C GLY A 178 8.36 -13.23 15.72
N TYR A 179 8.86 -12.74 14.59
CA TYR A 179 9.91 -11.73 14.53
C TYR A 179 9.41 -10.49 13.80
N LEU A 180 9.39 -9.35 14.49
CA LEU A 180 9.03 -8.06 13.91
C LEU A 180 10.25 -7.15 13.87
N SER A 181 10.80 -6.97 12.67
CA SER A 181 11.88 -6.02 12.41
C SER A 181 11.33 -4.60 12.37
N LEU A 182 11.94 -3.71 13.14
CA LEU A 182 11.52 -2.31 13.29
C LEU A 182 12.69 -1.38 13.04
N VAL A 183 12.46 -0.38 12.18
CA VAL A 183 13.42 0.66 11.80
C VAL A 183 12.67 1.99 11.81
N PRO A 184 13.09 3.00 12.59
CA PRO A 184 12.45 4.31 12.58
C PRO A 184 12.28 4.86 11.15
N GLY A 185 11.10 5.36 10.83
CA GLY A 185 10.70 5.82 9.50
C GLY A 185 10.14 4.73 8.58
N MET A 186 10.17 3.45 8.97
CA MET A 186 9.64 2.39 8.09
C MET A 186 8.11 2.40 8.03
N PRO A 187 7.53 2.12 6.86
CA PRO A 187 6.09 1.94 6.73
C PRO A 187 5.66 0.61 7.39
N VAL A 188 4.60 0.68 8.18
CA VAL A 188 3.98 -0.45 8.88
C VAL A 188 2.48 -0.53 8.60
N LEU A 189 1.92 -1.73 8.75
CA LEU A 189 0.49 -2.01 8.60
C LEU A 189 -0.06 -2.55 9.91
N LEU A 190 -1.20 -2.04 10.36
CA LEU A 190 -1.95 -2.64 11.47
C LEU A 190 -2.56 -3.98 11.05
N THR A 191 -2.44 -4.99 11.91
CA THR A 191 -2.99 -6.33 11.66
C THR A 191 -4.33 -6.58 12.35
N GLU A 192 -4.80 -5.65 13.18
CA GLU A 192 -6.06 -5.75 13.93
C GLU A 192 -6.80 -4.41 14.00
N ASN A 193 -8.04 -4.45 14.47
CA ASN A 193 -8.83 -3.24 14.72
C ASN A 193 -8.51 -2.71 16.11
N VAL A 194 -7.85 -1.55 16.17
CA VAL A 194 -7.44 -0.92 17.43
C VAL A 194 -8.47 0.11 17.88
N ALA A 195 -8.86 1.02 16.98
CA ALA A 195 -9.84 2.09 17.24
C ALA A 195 -10.46 2.53 15.91
N THR A 196 -11.52 1.84 15.49
CA THR A 196 -12.14 2.03 14.16
C THR A 196 -12.76 3.41 14.01
N GLU A 197 -13.26 3.98 15.11
CA GLU A 197 -13.77 5.34 15.22
C GLU A 197 -12.72 6.41 14.90
N LEU A 198 -11.45 6.13 15.20
CA LEU A 198 -10.31 6.98 14.86
C LEU A 198 -9.71 6.68 13.48
N GLY A 199 -10.25 5.69 12.76
CA GLY A 199 -9.70 5.22 11.49
C GLY A 199 -8.52 4.25 11.65
N LEU A 200 -8.33 3.64 12.82
CA LEU A 200 -7.28 2.67 13.12
C LEU A 200 -7.84 1.24 13.05
N SER A 201 -8.07 0.76 11.83
CA SER A 201 -8.55 -0.59 11.55
C SER A 201 -7.45 -1.49 10.97
N ASN A 202 -7.72 -2.79 10.89
CA ASN A 202 -6.85 -3.75 10.21
C ASN A 202 -6.59 -3.31 8.77
N GLY A 203 -5.32 -3.25 8.38
CA GLY A 203 -4.88 -2.75 7.08
C GLY A 203 -4.58 -1.25 7.04
N THR A 204 -4.76 -0.52 8.16
CA THR A 204 -4.37 0.89 8.22
C THR A 204 -2.85 1.01 8.19
N ARG A 205 -2.35 1.89 7.32
CA ARG A 205 -0.91 2.15 7.14
C ARG A 205 -0.45 3.26 8.07
N GLY A 206 0.73 3.10 8.63
CA GLY A 206 1.41 4.13 9.41
C GLY A 206 2.92 4.13 9.19
N ILE A 207 3.61 5.10 9.79
CA ILE A 207 5.07 5.19 9.84
C ILE A 207 5.50 4.84 11.25
N PHE A 208 6.31 3.80 11.39
CA PHE A 208 6.88 3.46 12.70
C PHE A 208 7.93 4.50 13.09
N LEU A 209 7.81 5.07 14.30
CA LEU A 209 8.73 6.07 14.81
C LEU A 209 9.70 5.49 15.82
N GLN A 210 9.16 4.84 16.86
CA GLN A 210 9.96 4.39 18.00
C GLN A 210 9.32 3.20 18.71
N LEU A 211 10.16 2.31 19.23
CA LEU A 211 9.74 1.24 20.14
C LEU A 211 10.00 1.65 21.59
N VAL A 212 8.99 1.50 22.44
CA VAL A 212 9.13 1.62 23.89
C VAL A 212 9.14 0.23 24.49
N TYR A 213 10.15 -0.10 25.28
CA TYR A 213 10.38 -1.45 25.83
C TYR A 213 11.09 -1.39 27.18
N ASN A 214 11.07 -2.50 27.90
CA ASN A 214 11.91 -2.71 29.07
C ASN A 214 13.15 -3.52 28.64
N GLU A 215 14.32 -3.17 29.15
CA GLU A 215 15.52 -3.96 28.92
C GLU A 215 15.47 -5.25 29.73
N SER A 216 15.63 -6.39 29.06
CA SER A 216 15.68 -7.71 29.68
C SER A 216 17.09 -8.30 29.55
N PRO A 217 17.62 -9.03 30.56
CA PRO A 217 18.85 -9.79 30.43
C PRO A 217 18.82 -10.82 29.27
N GLU A 218 17.62 -11.25 28.85
CA GLU A 218 17.44 -12.16 27.71
C GLU A 218 17.67 -11.49 26.34
N ASP A 219 17.53 -10.17 26.26
CA ASP A 219 17.69 -9.40 25.01
C ASP A 219 19.12 -9.50 24.45
N VAL A 220 20.10 -9.67 25.34
CA VAL A 220 21.53 -9.80 25.00
C VAL A 220 21.90 -11.21 24.55
N ARG A 221 21.09 -12.22 24.92
CA ARG A 221 21.40 -13.65 24.69
C ARG A 221 20.84 -14.18 23.38
N TYR A 222 19.96 -13.43 22.73
CA TYR A 222 19.37 -13.84 21.46
C TYR A 222 20.34 -13.63 20.31
N GLN A 223 20.73 -14.73 19.67
CA GLN A 223 21.44 -14.73 18.40
C GLN A 223 20.73 -15.69 17.46
N ASP A 224 20.22 -15.16 16.35
CA ASP A 224 19.65 -15.95 15.28
C ASP A 224 20.46 -15.68 14.00
N LYS A 225 20.92 -16.76 13.37
CA LYS A 225 21.75 -16.75 12.15
C LYS A 225 21.06 -16.02 11.00
N ASN A 226 19.73 -15.93 11.02
CA ASN A 226 18.94 -15.22 10.04
C ASN A 226 19.05 -13.69 10.17
N PHE A 227 19.55 -13.18 11.30
CA PHE A 227 19.67 -11.75 11.56
C PHE A 227 21.14 -11.33 11.66
N PRO A 228 21.47 -10.06 11.37
CA PRO A 228 22.83 -9.58 11.51
C PRO A 228 23.38 -9.61 12.95
N LEU A 229 24.71 -9.72 13.11
CA LEU A 229 25.41 -9.87 14.40
C LEU A 229 25.16 -8.73 15.41
N ASN A 230 24.82 -7.52 14.95
CA ASN A 230 24.58 -6.35 15.80
C ASN A 230 23.08 -6.02 15.95
N THR A 231 22.20 -7.00 15.76
CA THR A 231 20.75 -6.82 15.93
C THR A 231 20.39 -6.77 17.40
N LYS A 232 19.69 -5.71 17.82
CA LYS A 232 19.12 -5.63 19.18
C LYS A 232 17.79 -6.38 19.19
N PHE A 233 17.76 -7.52 19.86
CA PHE A 233 16.54 -8.30 20.04
C PHE A 233 15.81 -7.83 21.29
N ILE A 234 14.52 -7.53 21.15
CA ILE A 234 13.67 -7.04 22.24
C ILE A 234 12.59 -8.06 22.53
N THR A 235 12.62 -8.62 23.74
CA THR A 235 11.65 -9.62 24.20
C THR A 235 10.50 -9.01 25.00
N GLN A 236 10.66 -7.80 25.55
CA GLN A 236 9.65 -7.12 26.37
C GLN A 236 9.27 -5.73 25.82
N PRO A 237 8.63 -5.66 24.63
CA PRO A 237 8.04 -4.40 24.17
C PRO A 237 6.93 -3.94 25.13
N LYS A 238 6.68 -2.63 25.22
CA LYS A 238 5.51 -2.06 25.89
C LYS A 238 4.50 -1.58 24.85
N TYR A 239 4.94 -0.74 23.92
CA TYR A 239 4.16 -0.24 22.80
C TYR A 239 5.09 0.31 21.72
N ALA A 240 4.58 0.44 20.50
CA ALA A 240 5.24 1.13 19.39
C ALA A 240 4.55 2.48 19.13
N LEU A 241 5.33 3.55 18.99
CA LEU A 241 4.83 4.83 18.52
C LEU A 241 4.78 4.80 16.99
N VAL A 242 3.57 4.96 16.45
CA VAL A 242 3.31 4.94 15.01
C VAL A 242 2.54 6.19 14.62
N GLU A 243 3.00 6.87 13.58
CA GLU A 243 2.27 7.98 12.96
C GLU A 243 1.26 7.45 11.95
N PHE A 244 0.00 7.86 12.08
CA PHE A 244 -1.08 7.49 11.15
C PHE A 244 -1.67 8.76 10.52
N PRO A 245 -1.23 9.17 9.32
CA PRO A 245 -1.67 10.43 8.72
C PRO A 245 -3.18 10.55 8.47
N GLY A 246 -3.84 9.40 8.24
CA GLY A 246 -5.29 9.28 8.04
C GLY A 246 -6.08 9.10 9.34
N CYS A 247 -5.42 9.12 10.50
CA CYS A 247 -6.10 9.04 11.80
C CYS A 247 -6.92 10.32 12.03
N LYS A 248 -8.16 10.14 12.48
CA LYS A 248 -9.13 11.21 12.78
C LYS A 248 -8.91 11.85 14.17
N LEU A 249 -7.71 11.67 14.73
CA LEU A 249 -7.37 12.20 16.03
C LEU A 249 -6.94 13.67 15.88
N ASP A 250 -7.92 14.57 15.99
CA ASP A 250 -7.73 16.01 15.84
C ASP A 250 -6.99 16.64 17.04
N ASN A 251 -7.09 16.03 18.21
CA ASN A 251 -6.43 16.48 19.44
C ASN A 251 -5.15 15.69 19.72
N LYS A 252 -4.17 16.32 20.37
CA LYS A 252 -2.98 15.63 20.87
C LYS A 252 -3.36 14.60 21.93
N LEU A 253 -2.77 13.41 21.85
CA LEU A 253 -2.90 12.39 22.88
C LEU A 253 -1.87 12.69 23.98
N ALA A 254 -2.28 13.47 24.98
CA ALA A 254 -1.41 14.03 26.01
C ALA A 254 -0.25 14.87 25.41
N GLU A 255 1.01 14.52 25.70
CA GLU A 255 2.21 15.21 25.21
C GLU A 255 2.59 14.83 23.77
N LEU A 256 1.93 13.83 23.17
CA LEU A 256 2.25 13.37 21.82
C LEU A 256 1.80 14.37 20.76
N GLN A 257 2.57 14.48 19.67
CA GLN A 257 2.15 15.25 18.50
C GLN A 257 0.88 14.63 17.88
N SER A 258 0.10 15.46 17.17
CA SER A 258 -1.11 15.00 16.49
C SER A 258 -0.79 13.81 15.57
N LYS A 259 -1.69 12.84 15.48
CA LYS A 259 -1.60 11.62 14.63
C LYS A 259 -0.56 10.57 15.04
N ILE A 260 0.18 10.76 16.13
CA ILE A 260 1.03 9.72 16.72
C ILE A 260 0.20 8.91 17.71
N VAL A 261 0.17 7.59 17.53
CA VAL A 261 -0.62 6.67 18.36
C VAL A 261 0.27 5.58 18.96
N PRO A 262 0.22 5.35 20.29
CA PRO A 262 0.87 4.21 20.91
C PRO A 262 0.10 2.92 20.61
N ILE A 263 0.72 2.02 19.85
CA ILE A 263 0.21 0.70 19.54
C ILE A 263 0.71 -0.30 20.58
N ALA A 264 -0.20 -0.77 21.43
CA ALA A 264 0.09 -1.74 22.47
C ALA A 264 0.28 -3.16 21.92
N ILE A 265 0.83 -4.04 22.76
CA ILE A 265 0.94 -5.47 22.46
C ILE A 265 -0.46 -6.09 22.41
N SER A 266 -0.69 -6.93 21.40
CA SER A 266 -1.89 -7.75 21.27
C SER A 266 -1.59 -9.19 21.68
N GLU A 267 -2.64 -9.91 22.08
CA GLU A 267 -2.57 -11.30 22.49
C GLU A 267 -3.52 -12.15 21.63
N GLN A 268 -2.99 -13.17 20.97
CA GLN A 268 -3.75 -14.08 20.14
C GLN A 268 -3.44 -15.54 20.48
N THR A 269 -4.38 -16.44 20.19
CA THR A 269 -4.22 -17.88 20.44
C THR A 269 -4.38 -18.65 19.14
N PHE A 270 -3.42 -19.53 18.83
CA PHE A 270 -3.43 -20.36 17.63
C PHE A 270 -2.99 -21.80 17.92
N LEU A 271 -3.18 -22.67 16.93
CA LEU A 271 -2.80 -24.08 17.02
C LEU A 271 -1.49 -24.34 16.26
N PHE A 272 -0.50 -24.91 16.95
CA PHE A 272 0.76 -25.38 16.36
C PHE A 272 0.72 -26.90 16.19
N ASP A 273 1.02 -27.40 14.99
CA ASP A 273 1.14 -28.85 14.77
C ASP A 273 2.57 -29.31 15.06
N ALA A 274 2.74 -30.21 16.04
CA ALA A 274 4.06 -30.74 16.42
C ALA A 274 4.79 -31.45 15.26
N LYS A 275 4.09 -31.83 14.18
CA LYS A 275 4.73 -32.33 12.95
C LYS A 275 5.64 -31.31 12.28
N GLU A 276 5.45 -30.03 12.52
CA GLU A 276 6.31 -28.96 11.98
C GLU A 276 7.73 -28.97 12.58
N LEU A 277 7.96 -29.70 13.68
CA LEU A 277 9.30 -29.93 14.25
C LEU A 277 10.08 -31.05 13.55
N LEU A 278 9.41 -31.86 12.72
CA LEU A 278 10.03 -33.01 12.06
C LEU A 278 10.73 -32.55 10.77
N PRO A 279 11.96 -33.02 10.50
CA PRO A 279 12.59 -32.81 9.20
C PRO A 279 11.69 -33.35 8.08
N ALA A 280 11.55 -32.59 6.98
CA ALA A 280 10.65 -32.91 5.86
C ALA A 280 10.82 -34.33 5.29
N ASN A 281 12.02 -34.91 5.43
CA ASN A 281 12.37 -36.25 4.95
C ASN A 281 11.83 -37.38 5.86
N VAL A 282 11.60 -37.11 7.16
CA VAL A 282 11.11 -38.10 8.13
C VAL A 282 9.58 -38.10 8.20
N ALA A 283 8.95 -36.94 8.01
CA ALA A 283 7.49 -36.79 8.01
C ALA A 283 6.78 -37.60 6.90
N LYS A 284 7.46 -37.86 5.77
CA LYS A 284 6.94 -38.71 4.68
C LYS A 284 7.07 -40.21 4.95
N ALA A 285 8.07 -40.63 5.73
CA ALA A 285 8.34 -42.04 6.03
C ALA A 285 7.58 -42.55 7.27
N ALA A 286 7.29 -41.67 8.22
CA ALA A 286 6.57 -42.02 9.43
C ALA A 286 5.05 -42.04 9.16
N LYS A 287 4.46 -43.23 9.03
CA LYS A 287 3.00 -43.45 9.13
C LYS A 287 2.54 -43.13 10.57
N ILE A 288 2.51 -41.85 10.94
CA ILE A 288 2.16 -41.42 12.29
C ILE A 288 0.65 -41.44 12.45
N ASN A 289 0.18 -42.30 13.36
CA ASN A 289 -1.22 -42.47 13.75
C ASN A 289 -1.92 -41.15 14.11
N LYS A 290 -3.20 -41.04 13.75
CA LYS A 290 -4.11 -39.91 13.99
C LYS A 290 -4.41 -39.65 15.47
N LYS A 291 -3.40 -39.30 16.30
CA LYS A 291 -3.62 -38.70 17.62
C LYS A 291 -3.23 -37.22 17.59
N THR A 292 -4.12 -36.39 18.12
CA THR A 292 -4.09 -34.92 18.13
C THR A 292 -2.76 -34.37 18.64
N THR A 293 -1.90 -33.99 17.69
CA THR A 293 -0.53 -33.46 17.87
C THR A 293 -0.52 -31.92 17.86
N LYS A 294 -1.68 -31.29 18.07
CA LYS A 294 -1.83 -29.84 18.03
C LYS A 294 -1.66 -29.24 19.43
N LEU A 295 -0.71 -28.33 19.58
CA LEU A 295 -0.46 -27.55 20.78
C LEU A 295 -1.17 -26.20 20.66
N THR A 296 -1.86 -25.78 21.72
CA THR A 296 -2.42 -24.43 21.80
C THR A 296 -1.35 -23.47 22.27
N VAL A 297 -0.99 -22.50 21.43
CA VAL A 297 0.02 -21.47 21.70
C VAL A 297 -0.69 -20.14 21.85
N LYS A 298 -0.38 -19.43 22.94
CA LYS A 298 -0.80 -18.06 23.18
C LYS A 298 0.38 -17.13 22.91
N ARG A 299 0.23 -16.21 21.96
CA ARG A 299 1.28 -15.28 21.53
C ARG A 299 0.95 -13.86 21.96
N LYS A 300 1.94 -13.17 22.53
CA LYS A 300 1.94 -11.72 22.74
C LYS A 300 2.94 -11.05 21.81
N ALA A 301 2.46 -10.17 20.94
CA ALA A 301 3.30 -9.43 19.98
C ALA A 301 2.64 -8.10 19.58
N LEU A 302 3.41 -7.20 18.97
CA LEU A 302 2.84 -5.99 18.39
C LEU A 302 2.00 -6.34 17.15
N PRO A 303 0.78 -5.80 17.00
CA PRO A 303 -0.10 -6.04 15.85
C PRO A 303 0.32 -5.22 14.62
N LEU A 304 1.60 -5.30 14.26
CA LEU A 304 2.23 -4.54 13.20
C LEU A 304 3.03 -5.47 12.29
N ILE A 305 3.00 -5.20 10.99
CA ILE A 305 3.89 -5.83 10.00
C ILE A 305 4.52 -4.77 9.08
N PRO A 306 5.70 -5.01 8.49
CA PRO A 306 6.26 -4.13 7.48
C PRO A 306 5.31 -3.96 6.28
N ALA A 307 5.14 -2.74 5.79
CA ALA A 307 4.17 -2.42 4.73
C ALA A 307 4.80 -2.10 3.36
N TYR A 308 6.06 -2.48 3.11
CA TYR A 308 6.74 -2.25 1.81
C TYR A 308 6.07 -2.94 0.60
N SER A 309 5.28 -3.98 0.86
CA SER A 309 4.49 -4.69 -0.15
C SER A 309 3.25 -5.26 0.51
N MET A 310 2.14 -5.35 -0.22
CA MET A 310 0.89 -5.88 0.31
C MET A 310 0.31 -6.94 -0.64
N THR A 311 -0.30 -7.97 -0.08
CA THR A 311 -0.98 -9.00 -0.88
C THR A 311 -2.34 -8.50 -1.36
N THR A 312 -2.82 -9.01 -2.50
CA THR A 312 -4.13 -8.63 -3.08
C THR A 312 -5.27 -8.77 -2.06
N HIS A 313 -5.30 -9.88 -1.30
CA HIS A 313 -6.34 -10.11 -0.29
C HIS A 313 -6.32 -9.06 0.83
N LYS A 314 -5.13 -8.62 1.28
CA LYS A 314 -5.01 -7.58 2.31
C LYS A 314 -5.38 -6.19 1.78
N SER A 315 -5.26 -5.96 0.47
CA SER A 315 -5.68 -4.71 -0.18
C SER A 315 -7.20 -4.59 -0.38
N GLN A 316 -7.96 -5.69 -0.21
CA GLN A 316 -9.39 -5.71 -0.50
C GLN A 316 -10.16 -4.67 0.32
N GLY A 317 -10.99 -3.87 -0.35
CA GLY A 317 -11.77 -2.81 0.31
C GLY A 317 -11.00 -1.51 0.56
N GLN A 318 -9.69 -1.47 0.31
CA GLN A 318 -8.88 -0.26 0.45
C GLN A 318 -8.82 0.54 -0.85
N THR A 319 -8.71 1.86 -0.74
CA THR A 319 -8.32 2.73 -1.87
C THR A 319 -6.87 3.13 -1.67
N LEU A 320 -6.02 2.81 -2.63
CA LEU A 320 -4.58 3.06 -2.61
C LEU A 320 -4.25 4.24 -3.54
N GLY A 321 -3.12 4.91 -3.26
CA GLY A 321 -2.59 6.01 -4.06
C GLY A 321 -2.00 5.48 -5.37
N LYS A 322 -0.68 5.27 -5.39
CA LYS A 322 0.04 4.68 -6.53
C LYS A 322 0.42 3.24 -6.24
N ILE A 323 0.14 2.31 -7.15
CA ILE A 323 0.44 0.88 -6.97
C ILE A 323 1.23 0.31 -8.14
N ILE A 324 2.04 -0.69 -7.82
CA ILE A 324 2.72 -1.55 -8.78
C ILE A 324 2.07 -2.92 -8.71
N VAL A 325 1.66 -3.49 -9.85
CA VAL A 325 1.03 -4.81 -9.93
C VAL A 325 1.79 -5.70 -10.91
N ASP A 326 1.99 -6.96 -10.52
CA ASP A 326 2.39 -8.01 -11.46
C ASP A 326 1.16 -8.81 -11.87
N LEU A 327 0.85 -8.87 -13.16
CA LEU A 327 -0.32 -9.62 -13.67
C LEU A 327 0.05 -10.99 -14.23
N VAL A 328 1.33 -11.36 -14.26
CA VAL A 328 1.72 -12.71 -14.66
C VAL A 328 1.54 -13.64 -13.47
N MET A 329 0.48 -14.44 -13.52
CA MET A 329 0.06 -15.30 -12.42
C MET A 329 0.94 -16.56 -12.30
N PRO A 330 1.15 -17.08 -11.08
CA PRO A 330 1.81 -18.37 -10.89
C PRO A 330 0.98 -19.51 -11.51
N PRO A 331 1.60 -20.65 -11.87
CA PRO A 331 0.90 -21.79 -12.46
C PRO A 331 -0.20 -22.29 -11.50
N GLY A 332 -1.44 -22.31 -11.99
CA GLY A 332 -2.63 -22.68 -11.21
C GLY A 332 -3.90 -22.00 -11.75
N PRO A 333 -5.06 -22.28 -11.13
CA PRO A 333 -6.30 -21.58 -11.47
C PRO A 333 -6.18 -20.09 -11.17
N ILE A 334 -6.42 -19.26 -12.17
CA ILE A 334 -6.44 -17.80 -12.01
C ILE A 334 -7.77 -17.41 -11.37
N GLU A 335 -7.71 -16.88 -10.15
CA GLU A 335 -8.88 -16.33 -9.49
C GLU A 335 -9.15 -14.91 -10.02
N LEU A 336 -10.37 -14.64 -10.50
CA LEU A 336 -10.80 -13.32 -10.95
C LEU A 336 -10.49 -12.22 -9.92
N ALA A 337 -10.64 -12.54 -8.63
CA ALA A 337 -10.34 -11.63 -7.53
C ALA A 337 -8.88 -11.17 -7.51
N SER A 338 -7.92 -12.01 -7.90
CA SER A 338 -6.48 -11.66 -7.88
C SER A 338 -6.13 -10.51 -8.83
N VAL A 339 -6.82 -10.43 -9.97
CA VAL A 339 -6.66 -9.39 -10.99
C VAL A 339 -7.55 -8.20 -10.63
N TYR A 340 -8.86 -8.43 -10.52
CA TYR A 340 -9.84 -7.37 -10.35
C TYR A 340 -9.63 -6.57 -9.07
N VAL A 341 -9.36 -7.24 -7.93
CA VAL A 341 -9.14 -6.54 -6.67
C VAL A 341 -7.91 -5.65 -6.78
N SER A 342 -6.78 -6.17 -7.29
CA SER A 342 -5.54 -5.42 -7.43
C SER A 342 -5.71 -4.16 -8.30
N LEU A 343 -6.35 -4.29 -9.47
CA LEU A 343 -6.56 -3.18 -10.39
C LEU A 343 -7.56 -2.14 -9.87
N SER A 344 -8.60 -2.57 -9.16
CA SER A 344 -9.63 -1.68 -8.62
C SER A 344 -9.22 -0.93 -7.34
N ARG A 345 -7.95 -1.03 -6.89
CA ARG A 345 -7.49 -0.31 -5.69
C ARG A 345 -7.12 1.15 -5.98
N VAL A 346 -6.80 1.51 -7.22
CA VAL A 346 -6.43 2.89 -7.58
C VAL A 346 -7.61 3.65 -8.17
N LYS A 347 -7.58 4.99 -8.02
CA LYS A 347 -8.61 5.88 -8.57
C LYS A 347 -8.35 6.28 -10.02
N ARG A 348 -7.08 6.34 -10.44
CA ARG A 348 -6.64 6.78 -11.76
C ARG A 348 -5.73 5.74 -12.39
N LEU A 349 -5.77 5.63 -13.72
CA LEU A 349 -4.89 4.75 -14.47
C LEU A 349 -3.42 5.20 -14.36
N ASP A 350 -3.17 6.52 -14.30
CA ASP A 350 -1.83 7.12 -14.10
C ASP A 350 -1.13 6.63 -12.81
N ASP A 351 -1.91 6.17 -11.84
CA ASP A 351 -1.43 5.69 -10.54
C ASP A 351 -1.18 4.17 -10.52
N LEU A 352 -1.39 3.46 -11.64
CA LEU A 352 -1.15 2.03 -11.79
C LEU A 352 0.07 1.77 -12.69
N LEU A 353 1.04 1.02 -12.18
CA LEU A 353 2.14 0.49 -12.97
C LEU A 353 2.08 -1.04 -13.03
N ILE A 354 2.03 -1.60 -14.24
CA ILE A 354 2.12 -3.05 -14.46
C ILE A 354 3.58 -3.39 -14.79
N ILE A 355 4.22 -4.26 -13.99
CA ILE A 355 5.69 -4.41 -14.03
C ILE A 355 6.24 -5.09 -15.29
N ARG A 356 5.40 -5.85 -15.99
CA ARG A 356 5.80 -6.62 -17.16
C ARG A 356 4.62 -6.91 -18.08
N PRO A 357 4.87 -7.17 -19.37
CA PRO A 357 3.84 -7.68 -20.27
C PRO A 357 3.17 -8.94 -19.70
N PHE A 358 1.86 -9.05 -19.90
CA PHE A 358 1.05 -10.19 -19.48
C PHE A 358 0.10 -10.57 -20.62
N GLU A 359 -0.40 -11.81 -20.60
CA GLU A 359 -1.37 -12.26 -21.60
C GLU A 359 -2.73 -11.63 -21.34
N PHE A 360 -3.34 -11.02 -22.37
CA PHE A 360 -4.63 -10.34 -22.25
C PHE A 360 -5.76 -11.26 -21.74
N GLY A 361 -5.67 -12.57 -22.02
CA GLY A 361 -6.57 -13.58 -21.49
C GLY A 361 -6.66 -13.59 -19.95
N THR A 362 -5.65 -13.07 -19.25
CA THR A 362 -5.65 -12.90 -17.79
C THR A 362 -6.74 -11.93 -17.30
N LEU A 363 -7.15 -10.97 -18.14
CA LEU A 363 -8.25 -10.04 -17.84
C LEU A 363 -9.62 -10.61 -18.21
N GLN A 364 -9.65 -11.68 -19.01
CA GLN A 364 -10.87 -12.29 -19.55
C GLN A 364 -11.39 -13.45 -18.69
N VAL A 365 -10.94 -13.53 -17.43
CA VAL A 365 -11.40 -14.56 -16.48
C VAL A 365 -12.90 -14.38 -16.24
N LYS A 366 -13.68 -15.37 -16.68
CA LYS A 366 -15.14 -15.32 -16.52
C LYS A 366 -15.53 -15.59 -15.06
N PRO A 367 -16.52 -14.87 -14.51
CA PRO A 367 -17.13 -15.23 -13.24
C PRO A 367 -17.71 -16.64 -13.31
N SER A 368 -17.81 -17.32 -12.16
CA SER A 368 -18.43 -18.65 -12.10
C SER A 368 -19.92 -18.59 -12.46
N THR A 369 -20.49 -19.72 -12.88
CA THR A 369 -21.94 -19.81 -13.18
C THR A 369 -22.79 -19.31 -12.00
N ALA A 370 -22.42 -19.69 -10.77
CA ALA A 370 -23.09 -19.23 -9.56
C ALA A 370 -23.00 -17.70 -9.36
N GLN A 371 -21.84 -17.08 -9.66
CA GLN A 371 -21.70 -15.62 -9.59
C GLN A 371 -22.55 -14.92 -10.66
N ILE A 372 -22.62 -15.47 -11.87
CA ILE A 372 -23.44 -14.93 -12.96
C ILE A 372 -24.94 -15.04 -12.61
N GLU A 373 -25.38 -16.17 -12.06
CA GLU A 373 -26.75 -16.36 -11.61
C GLU A 373 -27.12 -15.40 -10.49
N GLU A 374 -26.22 -15.18 -9.54
CA GLU A 374 -26.43 -14.22 -8.46
C GLU A 374 -26.52 -12.77 -8.97
N LEU A 375 -25.66 -12.36 -9.90
CA LEU A 375 -25.76 -11.05 -10.53
C LEU A 375 -27.10 -10.86 -11.24
N LYS A 376 -27.57 -11.87 -11.99
CA LYS A 376 -28.89 -11.84 -12.64
C LYS A 376 -30.03 -11.75 -11.62
N ARG A 377 -29.92 -12.43 -10.47
CA ARG A 377 -30.91 -12.36 -9.39
C ARG A 377 -30.94 -10.95 -8.79
N LEU A 378 -29.78 -10.35 -8.53
CA LEU A 378 -29.65 -8.99 -8.01
C LEU A 378 -30.23 -7.95 -8.98
N ASP A 379 -29.96 -8.09 -10.29
CA ASP A 379 -30.53 -7.19 -11.31
C ASP A 379 -32.07 -7.24 -11.34
N LYS A 380 -32.65 -8.44 -11.25
CA LYS A 380 -34.12 -8.61 -11.17
C LYS A 380 -34.70 -7.95 -9.93
N ILE A 381 -34.03 -8.09 -8.79
CA ILE A 381 -34.46 -7.45 -7.53
C ILE A 381 -34.38 -5.93 -7.67
N ALA A 382 -33.26 -5.40 -8.19
CA ALA A 382 -33.09 -3.98 -8.40
C ALA A 382 -34.19 -3.41 -9.33
N GLN A 383 -34.48 -4.07 -10.45
CA GLN A 383 -35.56 -3.69 -11.36
C GLN A 383 -36.92 -3.64 -10.65
N LYS A 384 -37.25 -4.68 -9.89
CA LYS A 384 -38.50 -4.73 -9.11
C LYS A 384 -38.56 -3.58 -8.10
N THR A 385 -37.48 -3.32 -7.37
CA THR A 385 -37.40 -2.19 -6.42
C THR A 385 -37.59 -0.85 -7.12
N PHE A 386 -37.02 -0.65 -8.32
CA PHE A 386 -37.23 0.56 -9.10
C PHE A 386 -38.69 0.72 -9.56
N GLU A 387 -39.36 -0.37 -9.94
CA GLU A 387 -40.78 -0.36 -10.31
C GLU A 387 -41.68 -0.01 -9.11
N GLU A 388 -41.43 -0.64 -7.96
CA GLU A 388 -42.15 -0.34 -6.71
C GLU A 388 -41.92 1.11 -6.27
N LEU A 389 -40.68 1.59 -6.30
CA LEU A 389 -40.34 2.97 -5.98
C LEU A 389 -41.03 3.95 -6.94
N LYS A 390 -41.10 3.63 -8.23
CA LYS A 390 -41.81 4.43 -9.22
C LYS A 390 -43.29 4.57 -8.86
N ILE A 391 -43.95 3.48 -8.43
CA ILE A 391 -45.36 3.51 -8.00
C ILE A 391 -45.53 4.47 -6.81
N ILE A 392 -44.65 4.38 -5.81
CA ILE A 392 -44.71 5.25 -4.62
C ILE A 392 -44.48 6.71 -5.02
N ILE A 393 -43.47 7.00 -5.83
CA ILE A 393 -43.19 8.36 -6.33
C ILE A 393 -44.39 8.90 -7.12
N ASP A 394 -45.00 8.08 -7.97
CA ASP A 394 -46.21 8.45 -8.72
C ASP A 394 -47.40 8.75 -7.80
N GLN A 395 -47.59 7.98 -6.72
CA GLN A 395 -48.64 8.23 -5.72
C GLN A 395 -48.39 9.53 -4.96
N MET A 396 -47.16 9.76 -4.49
CA MET A 396 -46.76 11.00 -3.82
C MET A 396 -47.05 12.22 -4.71
N ALA A 397 -46.63 12.16 -5.98
CA ALA A 397 -46.82 13.26 -6.92
C ALA A 397 -48.31 13.47 -7.29
N LYS A 398 -49.04 12.40 -7.62
CA LYS A 398 -50.41 12.52 -8.16
C LYS A 398 -51.47 12.66 -7.09
N GLN A 399 -51.40 11.86 -6.02
CA GLN A 399 -52.42 11.81 -4.97
C GLN A 399 -52.11 12.79 -3.85
N TRP A 400 -50.88 12.75 -3.32
CA TRP A 400 -50.52 13.55 -2.15
C TRP A 400 -50.09 14.98 -2.52
N LYS A 401 -49.91 15.25 -3.82
CA LYS A 401 -49.39 16.53 -4.34
C LYS A 401 -48.04 16.91 -3.71
N ILE A 402 -47.29 15.91 -3.28
CA ILE A 402 -45.94 16.05 -2.74
C ILE A 402 -44.98 15.84 -3.90
N PHE A 403 -44.27 16.90 -4.27
CA PHE A 403 -43.22 16.85 -5.28
C PHE A 403 -41.87 16.76 -4.58
N SER A 404 -41.01 15.82 -4.98
CA SER A 404 -39.63 15.80 -4.54
C SER A 404 -38.85 16.84 -5.34
N ILE A 405 -38.47 17.94 -4.70
CA ILE A 405 -37.46 18.87 -5.22
C ILE A 405 -36.12 18.41 -4.65
N THR A 406 -35.25 17.91 -5.52
CA THR A 406 -33.84 17.76 -5.20
C THR A 406 -33.14 19.01 -5.69
N ASP A 407 -32.61 19.82 -4.77
CA ASP A 407 -31.80 20.98 -5.11
C ASP A 407 -30.46 20.51 -5.69
N LEU A 408 -30.42 20.38 -7.02
CA LEU A 408 -29.19 20.11 -7.75
C LEU A 408 -28.46 21.44 -7.93
N VAL A 409 -27.52 21.71 -7.02
CA VAL A 409 -26.67 22.91 -7.06
C VAL A 409 -25.65 22.75 -8.20
N TYR A 410 -26.03 23.18 -9.41
CA TYR A 410 -25.14 23.27 -10.57
C TYR A 410 -24.23 24.52 -10.56
N ASN A 411 -24.30 25.33 -9.50
CA ASN A 411 -23.65 26.64 -9.42
C ASN A 411 -22.16 26.59 -9.02
N HIS A 412 -21.59 25.40 -8.87
CA HIS A 412 -20.16 25.23 -8.58
C HIS A 412 -19.41 24.89 -9.86
N VAL A 413 -19.06 25.93 -10.62
CA VAL A 413 -17.95 25.83 -11.57
C VAL A 413 -16.67 25.86 -10.74
N ALA A 414 -15.82 24.83 -10.89
CA ALA A 414 -14.55 24.78 -10.19
C ALA A 414 -13.74 26.06 -10.49
N ASN A 415 -13.11 26.65 -9.48
CA ASN A 415 -12.41 27.93 -9.60
C ASN A 415 -11.20 27.89 -10.57
N ASP A 416 -10.76 26.69 -10.93
CA ASP A 416 -9.70 26.40 -11.89
C ASP A 416 -10.22 26.04 -13.30
N CYS A 417 -11.53 26.05 -13.52
CA CYS A 417 -12.14 25.69 -14.79
C CYS A 417 -11.76 26.68 -15.90
N GLN A 418 -11.38 26.15 -17.08
CA GLN A 418 -11.02 26.95 -18.24
C GLN A 418 -12.18 27.84 -18.75
N LEU A 419 -13.42 27.39 -18.55
CA LEU A 419 -14.62 28.16 -18.87
C LEU A 419 -14.66 29.52 -18.16
N LEU A 420 -14.18 29.62 -16.91
CA LEU A 420 -14.17 30.89 -16.16
C LEU A 420 -13.15 31.90 -16.70
N LYS A 421 -12.15 31.45 -17.48
CA LYS A 421 -11.20 32.34 -18.15
C LYS A 421 -11.83 33.00 -19.38
N GLU A 422 -12.64 32.25 -20.11
CA GLU A 422 -13.32 32.72 -21.33
C GLU A 422 -14.63 33.46 -20.99
N HIS A 423 -15.32 33.04 -19.93
CA HIS A 423 -16.61 33.55 -19.47
C HIS A 423 -16.60 33.89 -17.97
N PRO A 424 -15.87 34.95 -17.54
CA PRO A 424 -15.77 35.34 -16.13
C PRO A 424 -17.10 35.80 -15.52
N GLU A 425 -18.09 36.17 -16.34
CA GLU A 425 -19.45 36.49 -15.94
C GLU A 425 -20.21 35.29 -15.33
N CYS A 426 -19.76 34.06 -15.60
CA CYS A 426 -20.34 32.83 -15.05
C CYS A 426 -19.98 32.59 -13.57
N ALA A 427 -19.08 33.39 -12.98
CA ALA A 427 -18.77 33.38 -11.55
C ALA A 427 -19.03 34.76 -10.92
N TYR A 428 -19.07 34.82 -9.58
CA TYR A 428 -19.13 36.10 -8.87
C TYR A 428 -17.84 36.87 -9.07
N ASN A 429 -17.93 38.08 -9.62
CA ASN A 429 -16.81 38.99 -9.85
C ASN A 429 -17.20 40.43 -9.46
N LEU A 430 -16.23 41.35 -9.48
CA LEU A 430 -16.46 42.74 -9.04
C LEU A 430 -17.38 43.57 -9.96
N ILE A 431 -17.71 43.04 -11.14
CA ILE A 431 -18.61 43.67 -12.13
C ILE A 431 -20.05 43.21 -11.87
N ASN A 432 -20.31 41.89 -11.85
CA ASN A 432 -21.67 41.35 -11.64
C ASN A 432 -22.08 41.30 -10.16
N SER A 433 -21.12 41.33 -9.23
CA SER A 433 -21.34 41.21 -7.78
C SER A 433 -20.66 42.36 -7.03
N PRO A 434 -21.08 43.62 -7.26
CA PRO A 434 -20.41 44.80 -6.70
C PRO A 434 -20.47 44.85 -5.17
N HIS A 435 -21.42 44.15 -4.54
CA HIS A 435 -21.53 44.01 -3.09
C HIS A 435 -20.36 43.23 -2.46
N LEU A 436 -19.58 42.47 -3.26
CA LEU A 436 -18.38 41.78 -2.81
C LEU A 436 -17.12 42.66 -2.81
N LYS A 437 -17.19 43.89 -3.34
CA LYS A 437 -16.04 44.83 -3.37
C LYS A 437 -15.40 45.06 -1.99
N PRO A 438 -16.15 45.25 -0.89
CA PRO A 438 -15.56 45.40 0.44
C PRO A 438 -14.78 44.15 0.88
N ALA A 439 -15.29 42.96 0.58
CA ALA A 439 -14.63 41.70 0.93
C ALA A 439 -13.30 41.53 0.17
N VAL A 440 -13.31 41.76 -1.15
CA VAL A 440 -12.09 41.68 -1.98
C VAL A 440 -11.06 42.73 -1.59
N LEU A 441 -11.49 43.92 -1.16
CA LEU A 441 -10.59 44.96 -0.65
C LEU A 441 -9.90 44.53 0.64
N ILE A 442 -10.65 43.99 1.61
CA ILE A 442 -10.09 43.48 2.86
C ILE A 442 -9.09 42.35 2.59
N GLU A 443 -9.46 41.40 1.74
CA GLU A 443 -8.58 40.28 1.39
C GLU A 443 -7.30 40.74 0.69
N SER A 444 -7.39 41.72 -0.21
CA SER A 444 -6.22 42.33 -0.85
C SER A 444 -5.29 43.02 0.16
N ILE A 445 -5.85 43.72 1.15
CA ILE A 445 -5.08 44.32 2.25
C ILE A 445 -4.38 43.24 3.07
N LEU A 446 -5.07 42.15 3.41
CA LEU A 446 -4.50 41.03 4.17
C LEU A 446 -3.39 40.32 3.42
N ILE A 447 -3.54 40.10 2.11
CA ILE A 447 -2.50 39.51 1.25
C ILE A 447 -1.28 40.43 1.20
N GLN A 448 -1.48 41.73 1.00
CA GLN A 448 -0.38 42.68 0.96
C GLN A 448 0.33 42.79 2.32
N PHE A 449 -0.43 42.85 3.41
CA PHE A 449 0.11 42.82 4.77
C PHE A 449 0.94 41.55 5.01
N THR A 450 0.45 40.40 4.57
CA THR A 450 1.15 39.11 4.67
C THR A 450 2.47 39.14 3.92
N ARG A 451 2.49 39.67 2.69
CA ARG A 451 3.73 39.84 1.90
C ARG A 451 4.70 40.82 2.54
N ASP A 452 4.22 41.96 3.01
CA ASP A 452 5.06 42.97 3.66
C ASP A 452 5.69 42.43 4.95
N ALA A 453 4.93 41.62 5.68
CA ALA A 453 5.39 40.96 6.88
C ALA A 453 6.42 39.84 6.54
N SER A 454 6.21 39.05 5.49
CA SER A 454 7.16 38.00 5.07
C SER A 454 8.46 38.57 4.50
N GLU A 455 8.40 39.74 3.86
CA GLU A 455 9.56 40.52 3.40
C GLU A 455 10.20 41.36 4.52
N ARG A 456 9.76 41.20 5.78
CA ARG A 456 10.28 41.90 6.96
C ARG A 456 10.18 43.43 6.92
N LYS A 457 9.32 43.98 6.06
CA LYS A 457 9.10 45.43 5.94
C LYS A 457 8.37 46.03 7.15
N LEU A 458 7.71 45.19 7.95
CA LEU A 458 6.94 45.60 9.13
C LEU A 458 7.70 45.43 10.47
N LEU A 459 9.00 45.12 10.42
CA LEU A 459 9.83 44.96 11.64
C LEU A 459 9.86 46.21 12.51
N SER A 460 9.92 47.41 11.91
CA SER A 460 9.90 48.68 12.64
C SER A 460 8.58 48.94 13.37
N LYS A 461 7.53 48.20 13.01
CA LYS A 461 6.21 48.23 13.65
C LYS A 461 6.00 47.05 14.61
N GLY A 462 7.05 46.26 14.91
CA GLY A 462 6.99 45.15 15.85
C GLY A 462 6.33 43.88 15.32
N ILE A 463 6.10 43.78 14.01
CA ILE A 463 5.49 42.60 13.37
C ILE A 463 6.61 41.81 12.68
N SER A 464 6.90 40.62 13.19
CA SER A 464 7.83 39.65 12.61
C SER A 464 7.08 38.41 12.13
N TRP A 465 7.43 37.91 10.94
CA TRP A 465 6.99 36.60 10.44
C TRP A 465 7.71 35.46 11.13
#